data_AF-A0AAX0B8Z2-F1
#
_entry.id   AF-A0AAX0B8Z2-F1
#
_cell.length_a   1.000
_cell.length_b   1.000
_cell.length_c   1.000
_cell.angle_alpha   90.00
_cell.angle_beta   90.00
_cell.angle_gamma   90.00
#
_symmetry.space_group_name_H-M   'P 1'
#
loop_
_entity.id
_entity.type
_entity.pdbx_description
1 polymer ?
#
loop_
_entity_poly.entity_id
_entity_poly.type
_entity_poly.pdbx_seq_one_letter_code
_entity_poly.pdbx_strand_id
1 'polypeptide(L)' 'MQFNKNSGCVKVWITLIVGGTYEYKDVPNLLNLQEQVKLVLVDMGAMEDITI' A
#
# COMPACT_ATOMS: atom_id res chain seq x y z
N MET A 1 -17.43 5.99 -0.35
CA MET A 1 -16.60 5.02 0.38
C MET A 1 -15.18 5.13 -0.16
N GLN A 2 -14.19 5.38 0.70
CA GLN A 2 -12.78 5.42 0.33
C GLN A 2 -11.97 4.66 1.38
N PHE A 3 -10.86 4.06 0.98
CA PHE A 3 -9.89 3.45 1.89
C PHE A 3 -9.09 4.52 2.62
N ASN A 4 -8.51 4.12 3.74
CA ASN A 4 -7.52 4.89 4.50
C ASN A 4 -6.52 3.93 5.15
N LYS A 5 -5.44 4.44 5.74
CA LYS A 5 -4.42 3.62 6.44
C LYS A 5 -4.95 2.65 7.51
N ASN A 6 -6.11 2.93 8.09
CA ASN A 6 -6.73 2.08 9.11
C ASN A 6 -7.63 1.00 8.54
N SER A 7 -7.91 1.01 7.23
CA SER A 7 -8.76 0.03 6.56
C SER A 7 -8.14 -1.36 6.61
N GLY A 8 -8.94 -2.39 6.89
CA GLY A 8 -8.47 -3.78 6.94
C GLY A 8 -7.81 -4.22 5.62
N CYS A 9 -8.40 -3.82 4.48
CA CYS A 9 -7.85 -4.13 3.16
C CYS A 9 -6.44 -3.55 2.96
N VAL A 10 -6.21 -2.29 3.35
CA VAL A 10 -4.88 -1.65 3.28
C VAL A 10 -3.88 -2.43 4.13
N LYS A 11 -4.23 -2.75 5.39
CA LYS A 11 -3.34 -3.49 6.30
C LYS A 11 -2.97 -4.88 5.77
N VAL A 12 -3.93 -5.60 5.17
CA VAL A 12 -3.66 -6.91 4.56
C VAL A 12 -2.63 -6.78 3.44
N TRP A 13 -2.79 -5.79 2.54
CA TRP A 13 -1.82 -5.55 1.48
C TRP A 13 -0.43 -5.21 2.02
N ILE A 14 -0.34 -4.35 3.04
CA ILE A 14 0.95 -4.03 3.68
C ILE A 14 1.62 -5.29 4.23
N THR A 15 0.88 -6.12 4.97
CA THR A 15 1.43 -7.39 5.52
C THR A 15 1.93 -8.31 4.42
N LEU A 16 1.17 -8.46 3.33
CA LEU A 16 1.56 -9.35 2.23
C LEU A 16 2.77 -8.83 1.45
N ILE A 17 2.90 -7.51 1.30
CA ILE A 17 4.06 -6.88 0.64
C ILE A 17 5.31 -7.00 1.50
N VAL A 18 5.21 -6.64 2.79
CA VAL A 18 6.33 -6.76 3.74
C VAL A 18 6.74 -8.22 3.93
N GLY A 19 5.80 -9.17 3.84
CA GLY A 19 6.07 -10.60 3.85
C GLY A 19 6.67 -11.16 2.55
N GLY A 20 6.79 -10.36 1.49
CA GLY A 20 7.36 -10.78 0.20
C GLY A 20 6.44 -11.63 -0.68
N THR A 21 5.16 -11.78 -0.32
CA THR A 21 4.18 -12.53 -1.12
C THR A 21 3.77 -11.77 -2.38
N TYR A 22 3.69 -10.45 -2.29
CA TYR A 22 3.33 -9.55 -3.39
C TYR A 22 4.27 -8.36 -3.44
N GLU A 23 4.37 -7.75 -4.62
CA GLU A 23 5.00 -6.44 -4.79
C GLU A 23 3.94 -5.33 -4.82
N TYR A 24 4.33 -4.07 -4.57
CA TYR A 24 3.42 -2.92 -4.65
C TYR A 24 2.68 -2.83 -6.00
N LYS A 25 3.34 -3.23 -7.10
CA LYS A 25 2.74 -3.26 -8.44
C LYS A 25 1.55 -4.22 -8.58
N ASP A 26 1.44 -5.21 -7.69
CA ASP A 26 0.37 -6.21 -7.69
C ASP A 26 -0.90 -5.70 -6.98
N VAL A 27 -0.80 -4.58 -6.27
CA VAL A 27 -1.95 -3.95 -5.61
C VAL A 27 -2.92 -3.45 -6.69
N PRO A 28 -4.20 -3.87 -6.69
CA PRO A 28 -5.13 -3.46 -7.71
C PRO A 28 -5.44 -1.97 -7.62
N ASN A 29 -5.57 -1.32 -8.78
CA ASN A 29 -6.04 0.06 -8.88
C ASN A 29 -7.56 0.15 -8.62
N LEU A 30 -7.95 -0.09 -7.38
CA LEU A 30 -9.34 -0.09 -6.90
C LEU A 30 -9.59 1.13 -6.03
N LEU A 31 -10.43 2.07 -6.50
CA LEU A 31 -10.69 3.33 -5.81
C LEU A 31 -9.36 4.03 -5.48
N ASN A 32 -9.09 4.29 -4.19
CA ASN A 32 -7.83 4.85 -3.70
C ASN A 32 -6.95 3.81 -2.96
N LEU A 33 -7.20 2.51 -3.13
CA LEU A 33 -6.48 1.46 -2.41
C LEU A 33 -4.97 1.51 -2.66
N GLN A 34 -4.57 1.52 -3.93
CA GLN A 34 -3.16 1.49 -4.34
C GLN A 34 -2.40 2.73 -3.84
N GLU A 35 -3.04 3.90 -3.83
CA GLU A 35 -2.48 5.12 -3.26
C GLU A 35 -2.28 5.00 -1.74
N GLN A 36 -3.30 4.52 -1.01
CA GLN A 36 -3.21 4.35 0.44
C GLN A 36 -2.16 3.31 0.85
N VAL A 37 -1.99 2.24 0.07
CA VAL A 37 -0.91 1.27 0.29
C VAL A 37 0.45 1.93 0.06
N LYS A 38 0.63 2.72 -1.00
CA LYS A 38 1.88 3.46 -1.26
C LYS A 38 2.25 4.35 -0.08
N LEU A 39 1.31 5.18 0.38
CA LEU A 39 1.54 6.10 1.50
C LEU A 39 2.03 5.38 2.75
N VAL A 40 1.40 4.25 3.11
CA VAL A 40 1.83 3.49 4.29
C VAL A 40 3.19 2.83 4.09
N LEU A 41 3.50 2.30 2.90
CA LEU A 41 4.84 1.74 2.62
C LEU A 41 5.93 2.80 2.70
N VAL A 42 5.67 4.01 2.18
CA VAL A 42 6.58 5.16 2.28
C VAL A 42 6.73 5.62 3.74
N ASP A 43 5.64 5.77 4.49
CA ASP A 43 5.67 6.12 5.92
C ASP A 43 6.47 5.12 6.75
N MET A 44 6.46 3.83 6.35
CA MET A 44 7.23 2.75 6.99
C MET A 44 8.70 2.70 6.56
N GLY A 45 9.12 3.48 5.55
CA GLY A 45 10.44 3.37 4.93
C GLY A 45 10.65 2.09 4.12
N ALA A 46 9.58 1.37 3.79
CA ALA A 46 9.60 0.17 2.95
C ALA A 46 9.63 0.49 1.45
N MET A 47 9.38 1.76 1.08
CA MET A 47 9.43 2.27 -0.28
C MET A 47 9.92 3.72 -0.25
N GLU A 48 10.68 4.14 -1.27
CA GLU A 48 11.06 5.55 -1.44
C GLU A 48 9.95 6.32 -2.14
N ASP A 49 9.69 7.55 -1.72
CA ASP A 49 8.80 8.45 -2.46
C ASP A 49 9.52 8.98 -3.69
N ILE A 50 9.24 8.39 -4.84
CA ILE A 50 9.75 8.88 -6.13
C ILE A 50 8.91 10.10 -6.51
N THR A 51 9.27 11.26 -5.99
CA THR A 51 8.81 12.55 -6.52
C THR A 51 9.66 12.87 -7.75
N ILE A 52 9.11 12.69 -8.96
CA ILE A 52 9.70 13.19 -10.21
C ILE A 52 9.19 14.61 -10.45
#